data_AF-A0A411WNC3-F1
#
_entry.id   AF-A0A411WNC3-F1
#
_cell.length_a   1.000
_cell.length_b   1.000
_cell.length_c   1.000
_cell.angle_alpha   90.00
_cell.angle_beta   90.00
_cell.angle_gamma   90.00
#
_symmetry.space_group_name_H-M   'P 1'
#
loop_
_entity.id
_entity.type
_entity.pdbx_description
1 polymer ?
#
loop_
_entity_poly.entity_id
_entity_poly.type
_entity_poly.pdbx_seq_one_letter_code
_entity_poly.pdbx_strand_id
1 'polypeptide(L)'
;MANKIVDNIINSIELITDPWIDSEIHDFFHLDENVVEFSYEVIDNKYYIEVMLKQPDIHTIKMHFMSFVSLMQHSNFTFYSRKANDQIISYRLISGGSDMKGFYCEVNYEHI
;
A
#
# COMPACT_ATOMS: atom_id res chain seq x y z
N MET A 1 2.94 8.69 -18.46
CA MET A 1 2.31 9.99 -18.15
C MET A 1 1.50 9.94 -16.84
N ALA A 2 0.81 8.84 -16.52
CA ALA A 2 0.05 8.66 -15.27
C ALA A 2 0.88 8.78 -13.98
N ASN A 3 2.13 8.29 -13.94
CA ASN A 3 2.97 8.35 -12.73
C ASN A 3 3.20 9.77 -12.20
N LYS A 4 3.31 10.79 -13.09
CA LYS A 4 3.54 12.17 -12.66
C LYS A 4 2.40 12.74 -11.82
N ILE A 5 1.16 12.30 -12.05
CA ILE A 5 -0.01 12.82 -11.31
C ILE A 5 0.03 12.32 -9.87
N VAL A 6 0.27 11.02 -9.67
CA VAL A 6 0.37 10.43 -8.34
C VAL A 6 1.57 10.99 -7.58
N ASP A 7 2.74 11.10 -8.22
CA ASP A 7 3.92 11.70 -7.60
C ASP A 7 3.69 13.16 -7.20
N ASN A 8 2.97 13.94 -8.03
CA ASN A 8 2.59 15.32 -7.68
C ASN A 8 1.61 15.37 -6.50
N ILE A 9 0.66 14.43 -6.42
CA ILE A 9 -0.28 14.34 -5.30
C ILE A 9 0.48 14.02 -4.00
N ILE A 10 1.40 13.03 -4.01
CA ILE A 10 2.26 12.70 -2.86
C ILE A 10 2.99 13.94 -2.37
N ASN A 11 3.58 14.71 -3.29
CA ASN A 11 4.34 15.90 -2.93
C ASN A 11 3.47 17.08 -2.43
N SER A 12 2.14 16.99 -2.60
CA SER A 12 1.19 18.05 -2.22
C SER A 12 0.46 17.77 -0.89
N ILE A 13 0.66 16.61 -0.30
CA ILE A 13 0.03 16.20 0.97
C ILE A 13 1.06 16.11 2.09
N GLU A 14 0.62 16.41 3.31
CA GLU A 14 1.41 16.14 4.51
C GLU A 14 1.29 14.66 4.85
N LEU A 15 2.40 13.92 4.70
CA LEU A 15 2.44 12.49 5.04
C LEU A 15 2.53 12.30 6.55
N ILE A 16 1.59 11.55 7.09
CA ILE A 16 1.51 11.19 8.50
C ILE A 16 1.72 9.70 8.70
N THR A 17 2.21 9.38 9.88
CA THR A 17 2.25 8.03 10.46
C THR A 17 1.55 8.10 11.80
N ASP A 18 0.75 7.10 12.14
CA ASP A 18 0.15 6.99 13.46
C ASP A 18 -0.04 5.52 13.86
N PRO A 19 -0.15 5.23 15.16
CA PRO A 19 -0.24 3.85 15.66
C PRO A 19 -1.46 3.07 15.17
N TRP A 20 -2.52 3.73 14.73
CA TRP A 20 -3.71 3.05 14.19
C TRP A 20 -3.43 2.54 12.79
N ILE A 21 -2.78 3.34 11.95
CA ILE A 21 -2.33 2.91 10.61
C ILE A 21 -1.36 1.73 10.74
N ASP A 22 -0.39 1.81 11.66
CA ASP A 22 0.54 0.71 11.95
C ASP A 22 -0.22 -0.58 12.33
N SER A 23 -1.20 -0.47 13.24
CA SER A 23 -2.00 -1.61 13.67
C SER A 23 -2.84 -2.20 12.54
N GLU A 24 -3.47 -1.37 11.72
CA GLU A 24 -4.30 -1.83 10.59
C GLU A 24 -3.46 -2.53 9.52
N ILE A 25 -2.28 -2.00 9.20
CA ILE A 25 -1.30 -2.64 8.31
C ILE A 25 -0.92 -4.00 8.88
N HIS A 26 -0.46 -4.04 10.14
CA HIS A 26 -0.02 -5.26 10.78
C HIS A 26 -1.13 -6.31 10.82
N ASP A 27 -2.32 -5.95 11.29
CA ASP A 27 -3.45 -6.87 11.44
C ASP A 27 -3.93 -7.40 10.08
N PHE A 28 -3.95 -6.57 9.04
CA PHE A 28 -4.33 -7.01 7.70
C PHE A 28 -3.42 -8.12 7.18
N PHE A 29 -2.09 -7.90 7.17
CA PHE A 29 -1.15 -8.89 6.62
C PHE A 29 -0.94 -10.08 7.55
N HIS A 30 -1.02 -9.90 8.88
CA HIS A 30 -0.83 -10.98 9.83
C HIS A 30 -2.01 -11.96 9.90
N LEU A 31 -3.24 -11.47 9.69
CA LEU A 31 -4.45 -12.30 9.79
C LEU A 31 -4.85 -12.96 8.46
N ASP A 32 -4.29 -12.55 7.32
CA ASP A 32 -4.60 -13.16 6.03
C ASP A 32 -3.88 -14.50 5.87
N GLU A 33 -4.65 -15.59 5.77
CA GLU A 33 -4.12 -16.94 5.57
C GLU A 33 -3.35 -17.11 4.25
N ASN A 34 -3.52 -16.21 3.27
CA ASN A 34 -2.81 -16.26 2.00
C ASN A 34 -1.40 -15.64 2.07
N VAL A 35 -1.10 -14.89 3.13
CA VAL A 35 0.23 -14.33 3.40
C VAL A 35 1.11 -15.40 4.04
N VAL A 36 2.27 -15.65 3.43
CA VAL A 36 3.31 -16.55 3.96
C VAL A 36 4.19 -15.80 4.94
N GLU A 37 4.60 -14.60 4.54
CA GLU A 37 5.48 -13.72 5.28
C GLU A 37 5.21 -12.27 4.85
N PHE A 38 5.33 -11.35 5.80
CA PHE A 38 5.37 -9.93 5.50
C PHE A 38 6.34 -9.22 6.44
N SER A 39 6.84 -8.09 5.98
CA SER A 39 7.58 -7.14 6.81
C SER A 39 7.24 -5.73 6.36
N TYR A 40 7.41 -4.76 7.25
CA TYR A 40 7.32 -3.37 6.86
C TYR A 40 8.29 -2.48 7.62
N GLU A 41 8.67 -1.39 6.98
CA GLU A 41 9.47 -0.32 7.57
C GLU A 41 8.85 1.04 7.28
N VAL A 42 9.19 2.01 8.13
CA VAL A 42 8.74 3.40 7.98
C VAL A 42 9.95 4.28 7.73
N ILE A 43 9.99 4.89 6.55
CA ILE A 43 11.06 5.82 6.14
C ILE A 43 10.41 7.10 5.63
N ASP A 44 10.80 8.26 6.15
CA ASP A 44 10.26 9.57 5.74
C ASP A 44 8.71 9.61 5.72
N ASN A 45 8.07 9.07 6.78
CA ASN A 45 6.61 8.94 6.94
C ASN A 45 5.92 8.11 5.84
N LYS A 46 6.63 7.17 5.23
CA LYS A 46 6.11 6.24 4.22
C LYS A 46 6.27 4.82 4.71
N TYR A 47 5.19 4.04 4.61
CA TYR A 47 5.22 2.61 4.89
C TYR A 47 5.69 1.87 3.64
N TYR A 48 6.77 1.12 3.78
CA TYR A 48 7.27 0.20 2.76
C TYR A 48 7.00 -1.21 3.25
N ILE A 49 6.21 -1.96 2.50
CA ILE A 49 5.65 -3.25 2.94
C ILE A 49 6.06 -4.29 1.91
N GLU A 50 6.77 -5.33 2.36
CA GLU A 50 7.13 -6.50 1.56
C GLU A 50 6.20 -7.65 1.92
N VAL A 51 5.59 -8.28 0.92
CA VAL A 51 4.57 -9.33 1.13
C VAL A 51 4.85 -10.54 0.23
N MET A 52 4.90 -11.72 0.83
CA MET A 52 4.95 -12.99 0.12
C MET A 52 3.60 -13.71 0.23
N LEU A 53 2.98 -14.00 -0.91
CA LEU A 53 1.72 -14.75 -0.98
C LEU A 53 1.97 -16.22 -1.30
N LYS A 54 1.08 -17.10 -0.82
CA LYS A 54 1.12 -18.56 -1.11
C LYS A 54 1.04 -18.86 -2.62
N GLN A 55 0.26 -18.06 -3.35
CA GLN A 55 0.07 -18.17 -4.81
C GLN A 55 0.15 -16.77 -5.43
N PRO A 56 1.35 -16.29 -5.76
CA PRO A 56 1.56 -14.90 -6.16
C PRO A 56 1.28 -14.66 -7.65
N ASP A 57 0.13 -15.11 -8.16
CA ASP A 57 -0.27 -14.76 -9.52
C ASP A 57 -0.85 -13.33 -9.58
N ILE A 58 -0.80 -12.72 -10.77
CA ILE A 58 -1.25 -11.33 -11.00
C ILE A 58 -2.69 -11.08 -10.50
N HIS A 59 -3.58 -12.05 -10.64
CA HIS A 59 -4.97 -11.89 -10.20
C HIS A 59 -5.06 -11.91 -8.68
N THR A 60 -4.42 -12.89 -8.03
CA THR A 60 -4.39 -13.01 -6.57
C THR A 60 -3.74 -11.78 -5.91
N ILE A 61 -2.59 -11.34 -6.41
CA ILE A 61 -1.91 -10.12 -5.94
C ILE A 61 -2.83 -8.90 -6.05
N LYS A 62 -3.49 -8.73 -7.20
CA LYS A 62 -4.42 -7.62 -7.40
C LYS A 62 -5.57 -7.68 -6.41
N MET A 63 -6.17 -8.86 -6.21
CA MET A 63 -7.29 -9.03 -5.29
C MET A 63 -6.88 -8.73 -3.85
N HIS A 64 -5.73 -9.25 -3.42
CA HIS A 64 -5.18 -8.99 -2.10
C HIS A 64 -4.92 -7.48 -1.87
N PHE A 65 -4.27 -6.81 -2.82
CA PHE A 65 -4.07 -5.36 -2.74
C PHE A 65 -5.39 -4.58 -2.73
N MET A 66 -6.40 -4.97 -3.51
CA MET A 66 -7.69 -4.28 -3.49
C MET A 66 -8.43 -4.45 -2.16
N SER A 67 -8.30 -5.60 -1.49
CA SER A 67 -8.80 -5.80 -0.12
C SER A 67 -8.09 -4.88 0.87
N PHE A 68 -6.78 -4.73 0.75
CA PHE A 68 -5.99 -3.78 1.56
C PHE A 68 -6.47 -2.34 1.35
N VAL A 69 -6.67 -1.90 0.10
CA VAL A 69 -7.23 -0.57 -0.20
C VAL A 69 -8.61 -0.40 0.43
N SER A 70 -9.46 -1.42 0.40
CA SER A 70 -10.81 -1.32 0.98
C SER A 70 -10.80 -1.13 2.50
N LEU A 71 -9.80 -1.67 3.19
CA LEU A 71 -9.60 -1.45 4.63
C LEU A 71 -9.07 -0.04 4.87
N MET A 72 -8.03 0.35 4.13
CA MET A 72 -7.23 1.54 4.41
C MET A 72 -7.79 2.83 3.79
N GLN A 73 -8.89 2.79 3.03
CA GLN A 73 -9.42 3.98 2.36
C GLN A 73 -10.06 4.98 3.35
N HIS A 74 -9.63 6.23 3.28
CA HIS A 74 -10.26 7.36 3.96
C HIS A 74 -11.30 8.04 3.07
N SER A 75 -12.19 8.80 3.72
CA SER A 75 -13.41 9.37 3.13
C SER A 75 -13.20 10.48 2.09
N ASN A 76 -12.06 11.17 2.10
CA ASN A 76 -11.85 12.34 1.24
C ASN A 76 -11.13 11.98 -0.07
N PHE A 77 -9.97 11.32 0.02
CA PHE A 77 -9.28 10.84 -1.17
C PHE A 77 -8.60 9.50 -0.92
N THR A 78 -8.56 8.69 -1.96
CA THR A 78 -7.75 7.48 -2.04
C THR A 78 -7.27 7.31 -3.48
N PHE A 79 -5.96 7.26 -3.68
CA PHE A 79 -5.33 7.05 -4.98
C PHE A 79 -4.36 5.89 -4.87
N TYR A 80 -4.30 5.06 -5.91
CA TYR A 80 -3.26 4.06 -6.01
C TYR A 80 -2.70 3.95 -7.42
N SER A 81 -1.47 3.45 -7.52
CA SER A 81 -0.82 3.15 -8.79
C SER A 81 -0.10 1.81 -8.70
N ARG A 82 0.09 1.17 -9.86
CA ARG A 82 0.81 -0.08 -9.98
C ARG A 82 2.04 0.12 -10.84
N LYS A 83 3.18 -0.38 -10.37
CA LYS A 83 4.41 -0.57 -11.14
C LYS A 83 4.78 -2.04 -11.08
N ALA A 84 5.11 -2.63 -12.22
CA ALA A 84 5.55 -4.03 -12.26
C ALA A 84 6.86 -4.12 -13.04
N ASN A 85 7.72 -5.04 -12.61
CA ASN A 85 8.83 -5.56 -13.39
C ASN A 85 8.74 -7.10 -13.41
N ASP A 86 9.77 -7.77 -13.91
CA ASP A 86 9.75 -9.23 -14.09
C ASP A 86 9.68 -10.03 -12.78
N GLN A 87 9.96 -9.41 -11.63
CA GLN A 87 10.08 -10.09 -10.32
C GLN A 87 9.15 -9.53 -9.25
N ILE A 88 8.69 -8.29 -9.39
CA ILE A 88 7.97 -7.57 -8.35
C ILE A 88 6.79 -6.82 -8.95
N ILE A 89 5.64 -6.96 -8.30
CA ILE A 89 4.49 -6.08 -8.51
C ILE A 89 4.40 -5.15 -7.30
N SER A 90 4.63 -3.87 -7.53
CA SER A 90 4.58 -2.81 -6.52
C SER A 90 3.32 -1.98 -6.69
N TYR A 91 2.60 -1.79 -5.59
CA TYR A 91 1.46 -0.90 -5.51
C TYR A 91 1.74 0.24 -4.55
N ARG A 92 1.47 1.46 -4.99
CA ARG A 92 1.52 2.65 -4.15
C ARG A 92 0.12 3.07 -3.82
N LEU A 93 -0.17 3.28 -2.55
CA LEU A 93 -1.43 3.76 -2.01
C LEU A 93 -1.20 5.09 -1.29
N ILE A 94 -2.07 6.04 -1.53
CA ILE A 94 -2.15 7.31 -0.85
C ILE A 94 -3.60 7.51 -0.44
N SER A 95 -3.84 7.70 0.85
CA SER A 95 -5.19 7.97 1.34
C SER A 95 -5.14 9.00 2.46
N GLY A 96 -6.18 9.81 2.60
CA GLY A 96 -6.17 10.89 3.59
C GLY A 96 -7.50 11.60 3.77
N GLY A 97 -7.50 12.47 4.78
CA GLY A 97 -8.65 13.25 5.24
C GLY A 97 -8.82 14.58 4.50
N SER A 98 -9.78 15.38 4.96
CA SER A 98 -10.08 16.71 4.42
C SER A 98 -9.07 17.79 4.84
N ASP A 99 -8.13 17.46 5.73
CA ASP A 99 -7.10 18.34 6.28
C ASP A 99 -5.79 18.31 5.49
N MET A 100 -5.78 17.72 4.29
CA MET A 100 -4.59 17.51 3.45
C MET A 100 -3.50 16.65 4.11
N LYS A 101 -3.85 15.94 5.20
CA LYS A 101 -3.02 14.90 5.80
C LYS A 101 -3.44 13.55 5.28
N GLY A 102 -2.46 12.71 5.01
CA GLY A 102 -2.70 11.35 4.55
C GLY A 102 -1.51 10.46 4.82
N PHE A 103 -1.68 9.17 4.61
CA PHE A 103 -0.60 8.19 4.70
C PHE A 103 -0.25 7.67 3.32
N TYR A 104 0.95 7.11 3.23
CA TYR A 104 1.47 6.48 2.02
C TYR A 104 1.93 5.07 2.34
N CYS A 105 1.49 4.11 1.53
CA CYS A 105 1.98 2.73 1.56
C CYS A 105 2.53 2.35 0.19
N GLU A 106 3.70 1.70 0.15
CA GLU A 106 4.22 0.99 -1.01
C GLU A 106 4.27 -0.50 -0.67
N VAL A 107 3.34 -1.26 -1.26
CA VAL A 107 3.20 -2.71 -1.05
C VAL A 107 3.84 -3.43 -2.22
N ASN A 108 4.91 -4.16 -1.94
CA ASN A 108 5.70 -4.91 -2.90
C ASN A 108 5.40 -6.40 -2.74
N TYR A 109 4.97 -7.01 -3.84
CA TYR A 109 4.72 -8.44 -3.93
C TYR A 109 5.80 -9.09 -4.78
N GLU A 110 6.49 -10.09 -4.24
CA GLU A 110 7.29 -11.00 -5.06
C GLU A 110 6.37 -11.76 -6.00
N HIS A 111 6.67 -11.72 -7.31
CA HIS A 111 5.93 -12.42 -8.35
C HIS A 111 6.91 -13.38 -9.04
N ILE A 112 6.61 -14.68 -8.99
CA ILE A 112 7.39 -15.76 -9.61
C ILE A 112 6.79 -16.13 -10.97
#